data_AF-A0A5E4DA75-F1
#
_entry.id   AF-A0A5E4DA75-F1
#
_cell.length_a   1.000
_cell.length_b   1.000
_cell.length_c   1.000
_cell.angle_alpha   90.00
_cell.angle_beta   90.00
_cell.angle_gamma   90.00
#
_symmetry.space_group_name_H-M   'P 1'
#
loop_
_entity.id
_entity.type
_entity.pdbx_description
1 polymer ?
#
loop_
_entity_poly.entity_id
_entity_poly.type
_entity_poly.pdbx_seq_one_letter_code
_entity_poly.pdbx_strand_id
1 'polypeptide(L)'
;MERHIPGLLVLCDNLVTLETLVYEAGCDLTLTLKELQQMKDIEKLRLLMNGCSEDKYVTSAYQWMVPFLHRCEKQSPGVANELLKEYLVTLAKGDLKFPLKIFQHSKPDLKQKIIPDQDQLMAISLECIYNCERNDQLSLCYDILECLPQRGYG
;
A
#
# COMPACT_ATOMS: atom_id res chain seq x y z
N MET A 1 -1.95 11.16 -24.84
CA MET A 1 -0.77 11.95 -24.42
C MET A 1 -1.13 13.42 -24.53
N GLU A 2 -1.31 14.09 -23.39
CA GLU A 2 -1.74 15.47 -23.31
C GLU A 2 -0.58 16.42 -23.63
N ARG A 3 -0.48 16.87 -24.88
CA ARG A 3 0.17 18.13 -25.36
C ARG A 3 1.57 18.54 -24.81
N HIS A 4 2.28 17.67 -24.11
CA HIS A 4 3.59 17.93 -23.47
C HIS A 4 3.61 19.15 -22.53
N ILE A 5 2.51 19.45 -21.86
CA ILE A 5 2.46 20.56 -20.89
C ILE A 5 3.20 20.13 -19.61
N PRO A 6 4.28 20.82 -19.21
CA PRO A 6 5.02 20.47 -17.99
C PRO A 6 4.11 20.50 -16.76
N GLY A 7 4.20 19.48 -15.91
CA GLY A 7 3.44 19.39 -14.65
C GLY A 7 1.96 19.05 -14.80
N LEU A 8 1.39 18.96 -16.01
CA LEU A 8 -0.02 18.64 -16.20
C LEU A 8 -0.37 17.24 -15.72
N LEU A 9 0.46 16.23 -16.03
CA LEU A 9 0.25 14.86 -15.56
C LEU A 9 0.24 14.77 -14.03
N VAL A 10 1.16 15.48 -13.37
CA VAL A 10 1.25 15.54 -11.90
C VAL A 10 0.01 16.21 -11.32
N LEU A 11 -0.50 17.27 -11.97
CA LEU A 11 -1.76 17.90 -11.56
C LEU A 11 -2.94 16.94 -11.71
N CYS A 12 -3.05 16.23 -12.84
CA CYS A 12 -4.08 15.22 -13.05
C CYS A 12 -4.03 14.11 -12.00
N ASP A 13 -2.84 13.57 -11.71
CA ASP A 13 -2.64 12.55 -10.66
C ASP A 13 -3.05 13.05 -9.26
N ASN A 14 -2.75 14.31 -8.94
CA ASN A 14 -3.18 14.94 -7.69
C ASN A 14 -4.70 15.09 -7.63
N LEU A 15 -5.35 15.51 -8.72
CA LEU A 15 -6.80 15.67 -8.77
C LEU A 15 -7.53 14.32 -8.62
N VAL A 16 -7.03 13.27 -9.27
CA VAL A 16 -7.56 11.90 -9.10
C VAL A 16 -7.43 11.45 -7.64
N THR A 17 -6.26 11.71 -7.02
CA THR A 17 -6.05 11.34 -5.61
C THR A 17 -6.99 12.12 -4.67
N LEU A 18 -7.18 13.41 -4.93
CA LEU A 18 -8.08 14.26 -4.15
C LEU A 18 -9.53 13.80 -4.27
N GLU A 19 -9.98 13.50 -5.49
CA GLU A 19 -11.33 12.96 -5.75
C GLU A 19 -11.56 11.67 -4.95
N THR A 20 -10.64 10.72 -5.03
CA THR A 20 -10.73 9.47 -4.27
C THR A 20 -10.80 9.72 -2.76
N LEU A 21 -9.97 10.62 -2.22
CA LEU A 21 -9.97 10.92 -0.78
C LEU A 21 -11.29 11.54 -0.32
N VAL A 22 -11.78 12.56 -1.04
CA VAL A 22 -12.95 13.34 -0.65
C VAL A 22 -14.26 12.56 -0.85
N TYR A 23 -14.38 11.83 -1.96
CA TYR A 23 -15.67 11.23 -2.36
C TYR A 23 -15.77 9.72 -2.12
N GLU A 24 -14.65 8.98 -2.15
CA GLU A 24 -14.68 7.52 -2.05
C GLU A 24 -14.21 6.99 -0.71
N ALA A 25 -13.04 7.44 -0.25
CA ALA A 25 -12.44 6.99 1.01
C ALA A 25 -13.13 7.61 2.24
N GLY A 26 -14.02 8.60 2.03
CA GLY A 26 -14.71 9.30 3.12
C GLY A 26 -13.76 10.05 4.05
N CYS A 27 -12.61 10.47 3.54
CA CYS A 27 -11.69 11.35 4.28
C CYS A 27 -12.29 12.76 4.42
N ASP A 28 -11.61 13.58 5.23
CA ASP A 28 -12.01 14.94 5.56
C ASP A 28 -12.43 15.76 4.32
N LEU A 29 -13.71 16.16 4.28
CA LEU A 29 -14.31 16.95 3.21
C LEU A 29 -13.69 18.35 3.07
N THR A 30 -12.83 18.75 4.00
CA THR A 30 -12.14 20.05 3.99
C THR A 30 -10.77 20.01 3.31
N LEU A 31 -10.23 18.84 2.96
CA LEU A 31 -8.92 18.70 2.33
C LEU A 31 -8.86 19.43 0.99
N THR A 32 -7.95 20.39 0.89
CA THR A 32 -7.74 21.17 -0.34
C THR A 32 -6.63 20.56 -1.21
N LEU A 33 -6.65 20.89 -2.50
CA LEU A 33 -5.57 20.50 -3.42
C LEU A 33 -4.21 21.03 -2.95
N LYS A 34 -4.16 22.24 -2.40
CA LYS A 34 -2.93 22.86 -1.92
C LYS A 34 -2.32 22.07 -0.75
N GLU A 35 -3.15 21.65 0.19
CA GLU A 35 -2.71 20.82 1.32
C GLU A 35 -2.23 19.46 0.81
N LEU A 36 -2.99 18.80 -0.06
CA LEU A 36 -2.60 17.52 -0.65
C LEU A 36 -1.23 17.60 -1.36
N GLN A 37 -0.96 18.68 -2.11
CA GLN A 37 0.31 18.88 -2.80
C GLN A 37 1.50 19.07 -1.86
N GLN A 38 1.27 19.52 -0.62
CA GLN A 38 2.31 19.68 0.40
C GLN A 38 2.57 18.39 1.19
N MET A 39 1.69 17.41 1.10
CA MET A 39 1.84 16.11 1.75
C MET A 39 2.87 15.24 1.06
N LYS A 40 3.62 14.47 1.86
CA LYS A 40 4.43 13.35 1.37
C LYS A 40 3.52 12.22 0.89
N ASP A 41 4.00 11.45 -0.07
CA ASP A 41 3.20 10.35 -0.63
C ASP A 41 2.84 9.28 0.40
N ILE A 42 3.69 9.06 1.42
CA ILE A 42 3.34 8.17 2.55
C ILE A 42 2.14 8.67 3.35
N GLU A 43 2.00 9.99 3.52
CA GLU A 43 0.88 10.58 4.25
C GLU A 43 -0.40 10.44 3.43
N LYS A 44 -0.32 10.65 2.10
CA LYS A 44 -1.45 10.41 1.18
C LYS A 44 -1.89 8.95 1.20
N LEU A 45 -0.94 8.01 1.16
CA LEU A 45 -1.23 6.58 1.23
C LEU A 45 -1.90 6.20 2.55
N ARG A 46 -1.41 6.73 3.67
CA ARG A 46 -2.04 6.54 4.98
C ARG A 46 -3.46 7.10 5.02
N LEU A 47 -3.70 8.28 4.44
CA LEU A 47 -5.06 8.83 4.33
C LEU A 47 -5.98 7.95 3.49
N LEU A 48 -5.53 7.48 2.32
CA LEU A 48 -6.34 6.62 1.44
C LEU A 48 -6.80 5.35 2.14
N MET A 49 -5.96 4.79 3.02
CA MET A 49 -6.28 3.57 3.76
C MET A 49 -6.88 3.84 5.14
N ASN A 50 -6.98 5.11 5.55
CA ASN A 50 -7.50 5.49 6.85
C ASN A 50 -9.01 5.15 6.93
N GLY A 51 -9.44 4.61 8.07
CA GLY A 51 -10.85 4.26 8.28
C GLY A 51 -11.35 3.04 7.48
N CYS A 52 -10.50 2.37 6.70
CA CYS A 52 -10.86 1.11 6.06
C CYS A 52 -11.17 0.05 7.12
N SER A 53 -12.38 -0.52 7.07
CA SER A 53 -12.73 -1.64 7.95
C SER A 53 -11.95 -2.90 7.57
N GLU A 54 -11.78 -3.80 8.54
CA GLU A 54 -11.04 -5.04 8.34
C GLU A 54 -11.58 -5.90 7.17
N ASP A 55 -12.90 -5.94 6.99
CA ASP A 55 -13.55 -6.70 5.91
C ASP A 55 -13.34 -6.08 4.53
N LYS A 56 -13.21 -4.75 4.46
CA LYS A 56 -13.07 -4.02 3.19
C LYS A 56 -11.63 -3.72 2.83
N TYR A 57 -10.69 -3.94 3.74
CA TYR A 57 -9.30 -3.50 3.62
C TYR A 57 -8.63 -3.90 2.31
N VAL A 58 -8.82 -5.15 1.87
CA VAL A 58 -8.25 -5.66 0.61
C VAL A 58 -8.92 -5.02 -0.61
N THR A 59 -10.24 -4.87 -0.60
CA THR A 59 -10.98 -4.20 -1.68
C THR A 59 -10.55 -2.74 -1.79
N SER A 60 -10.46 -2.02 -0.67
CA SER A 60 -9.93 -0.66 -0.59
C SER A 60 -8.48 -0.58 -1.07
N ALA A 61 -7.64 -1.58 -0.76
CA ALA A 61 -6.27 -1.63 -1.25
C ALA A 61 -6.22 -1.70 -2.79
N TYR A 62 -7.03 -2.53 -3.42
CA TYR A 62 -7.11 -2.58 -4.89
C TYR A 62 -7.74 -1.34 -5.51
N GLN A 63 -8.70 -0.72 -4.83
CA GLN A 63 -9.41 0.46 -5.34
C GLN A 63 -8.57 1.73 -5.23
N TRP A 64 -7.79 1.87 -4.15
CA TRP A 64 -7.16 3.15 -3.79
C TRP A 64 -5.64 3.05 -3.69
N MET A 65 -5.11 2.13 -2.87
CA MET A 65 -3.67 2.01 -2.66
C MET A 65 -2.92 1.59 -3.93
N VAL A 66 -3.33 0.51 -4.59
CA VAL A 66 -2.63 0.00 -5.79
C VAL A 66 -2.61 1.02 -6.93
N PRO A 67 -3.73 1.69 -7.27
CA PRO A 67 -3.72 2.77 -8.26
C PRO A 67 -2.84 3.95 -7.87
N PHE A 68 -2.84 4.34 -6.58
CA PHE A 68 -1.97 5.41 -6.08
C PHE A 68 -0.48 5.05 -6.23
N LEU A 69 -0.08 3.87 -5.77
CA LEU A 69 1.29 3.36 -5.91
C LEU A 69 1.71 3.31 -7.39
N HIS A 70 0.83 2.86 -8.28
CA HIS A 70 1.12 2.83 -9.72
C HIS A 70 1.32 4.23 -10.32
N ARG A 71 0.63 5.27 -9.82
CA ARG A 71 0.88 6.66 -10.22
C ARG A 71 2.23 7.15 -9.70
N CYS A 72 2.57 6.87 -8.45
CA CYS A 72 3.89 7.22 -7.90
C CYS A 72 5.02 6.55 -8.69
N GLU A 73 4.90 5.27 -9.04
CA GLU A 73 5.89 4.53 -9.84
C GLU A 73 6.12 5.16 -11.23
N LYS A 74 5.05 5.66 -11.87
CA LYS A 74 5.15 6.35 -13.16
C LYS A 74 5.92 7.67 -13.07
N GLN A 75 5.88 8.34 -11.92
CA GLN A 75 6.59 9.58 -11.69
C GLN A 75 8.05 9.33 -11.30
N SER A 76 8.31 8.31 -10.49
CA SER A 76 9.65 7.93 -10.04
C SER A 76 9.76 6.40 -9.88
N PRO A 77 10.46 5.70 -10.79
CA PRO A 77 10.61 4.26 -10.71
C PRO A 77 11.24 3.80 -9.39
N GLY A 78 10.67 2.77 -8.77
CA GLY A 78 11.07 2.20 -7.48
C GLY A 78 10.32 2.77 -6.27
N VAL A 79 9.72 3.96 -6.39
CA VAL A 79 9.09 4.64 -5.24
C VAL A 79 7.87 3.88 -4.70
N ALA A 80 7.13 3.17 -5.57
CA ALA A 80 5.96 2.41 -5.13
C ALA A 80 6.35 1.32 -4.13
N ASN A 81 7.50 0.68 -4.36
CA ASN A 81 7.99 -0.39 -3.52
C ASN A 81 8.44 0.14 -2.16
N GLU A 82 9.14 1.27 -2.15
CA GLU A 82 9.57 1.94 -0.92
C GLU A 82 8.36 2.44 -0.09
N LEU A 83 7.37 3.05 -0.74
CA LEU A 83 6.16 3.52 -0.09
C LEU A 83 5.34 2.39 0.52
N LEU A 84 5.12 1.31 -0.23
CA LEU A 84 4.38 0.15 0.28
C LEU A 84 5.11 -0.51 1.45
N LYS A 85 6.43 -0.66 1.34
CA LYS A 85 7.28 -1.16 2.42
C LYS A 85 7.16 -0.28 3.67
N GLU A 86 7.39 1.02 3.55
CA GLU A 86 7.31 1.97 4.67
C GLU A 86 5.93 1.89 5.34
N TYR A 87 4.86 1.86 4.54
CA TYR A 87 3.50 1.76 5.03
C TYR A 87 3.25 0.47 5.83
N LEU A 88 3.54 -0.70 5.25
CA LEU A 88 3.28 -2.00 5.90
C LEU A 88 4.14 -2.21 7.14
N VAL A 89 5.42 -1.84 7.10
CA VAL A 89 6.31 -1.94 8.27
C VAL A 89 5.86 -1.00 9.38
N THR A 90 5.38 0.20 9.04
CA THR A 90 4.80 1.12 10.05
C THR A 90 3.58 0.50 10.73
N LEU A 91 2.66 -0.13 9.97
CA LEU A 91 1.50 -0.81 10.54
C LEU A 91 1.93 -1.99 11.43
N ALA A 92 2.86 -2.80 10.93
CA ALA A 92 3.32 -4.03 11.57
C ALA A 92 3.91 -3.82 12.97
N LYS A 93 4.49 -2.64 13.25
CA LYS A 93 4.95 -2.27 14.60
C LYS A 93 3.83 -2.40 15.64
N GLY A 94 2.64 -1.93 15.29
CA GLY A 94 1.48 -1.89 16.17
C GLY A 94 0.53 -3.08 16.02
N ASP A 95 0.34 -3.61 14.80
CA ASP A 95 -0.53 -4.76 14.55
C ASP A 95 -0.25 -5.40 13.17
N LEU A 96 -0.04 -6.72 13.13
CA LEU A 96 0.20 -7.50 11.91
C LEU A 96 -1.06 -7.85 11.09
N LYS A 97 -2.28 -7.62 11.60
CA LYS A 97 -3.53 -8.01 10.90
C LYS A 97 -3.66 -7.43 9.50
N PHE A 98 -3.42 -6.12 9.36
CA PHE A 98 -3.52 -5.45 8.05
C PHE A 98 -2.37 -5.82 7.11
N PRO A 99 -1.09 -5.86 7.55
CA PRO A 99 -0.01 -6.46 6.77
C PRO A 99 -0.33 -7.88 6.28
N LEU A 100 -0.81 -8.76 7.18
CA LEU A 100 -1.17 -10.13 6.83
C LEU A 100 -2.20 -10.21 5.70
N LYS A 101 -3.25 -9.37 5.73
CA LYS A 101 -4.23 -9.33 4.63
C LYS A 101 -3.59 -8.99 3.28
N ILE A 102 -2.62 -8.07 3.25
CA ILE A 102 -1.90 -7.74 2.02
C ILE A 102 -1.07 -8.93 1.53
N PHE A 103 -0.38 -9.62 2.43
CA PHE A 103 0.44 -10.79 2.09
C PHE A 103 -0.41 -11.98 1.63
N GLN A 104 -1.56 -12.23 2.27
CA GLN A 104 -2.53 -13.24 1.83
C GLN A 104 -3.03 -12.96 0.40
N HIS A 105 -3.21 -11.69 0.04
CA HIS A 105 -3.57 -11.25 -1.31
C HIS A 105 -2.36 -11.00 -2.23
N SER A 106 -1.21 -11.53 -1.86
CA SER A 106 0.01 -11.51 -2.66
C SER A 106 0.62 -12.89 -2.84
N LYS A 107 -0.06 -13.95 -2.38
CA LYS A 107 0.43 -15.34 -2.49
C LYS A 107 0.78 -15.73 -3.93
N PRO A 108 1.81 -16.57 -4.16
CA PRO A 108 2.31 -16.88 -5.50
C PRO A 108 1.27 -17.47 -6.46
N ASP A 109 0.29 -18.22 -5.94
CA ASP A 109 -0.77 -18.92 -6.69
C ASP A 109 -1.94 -18.02 -7.12
N LEU A 110 -2.01 -16.79 -6.61
CA LEU A 110 -3.05 -15.84 -6.98
C LEU A 110 -2.80 -15.22 -8.36
N LYS A 111 -3.88 -15.04 -9.14
CA LYS A 111 -3.80 -14.37 -10.45
C LYS A 111 -3.58 -12.85 -10.32
N GLN A 112 -4.29 -12.23 -9.38
CA GLN A 112 -4.20 -10.80 -9.10
C GLN A 112 -3.56 -10.63 -7.72
N LYS A 113 -2.45 -9.89 -7.67
CA LYS A 113 -1.63 -9.72 -6.47
C LYS A 113 -1.47 -8.24 -6.13
N ILE A 114 -1.43 -7.91 -4.86
CA ILE A 114 -1.07 -6.55 -4.40
C ILE A 114 0.44 -6.36 -4.53
N ILE A 115 1.23 -7.36 -4.09
CA ILE A 115 2.68 -7.42 -4.27
C ILE A 115 2.97 -8.54 -5.29
N PRO A 116 3.20 -8.22 -6.58
CA PRO A 116 3.42 -9.24 -7.60
C PRO A 116 4.83 -9.84 -7.56
N ASP A 117 5.82 -9.05 -7.12
CA ASP A 117 7.22 -9.46 -7.04
C ASP A 117 7.50 -10.31 -5.79
N GLN A 118 8.10 -11.49 -5.99
CA GLN A 118 8.28 -12.47 -4.92
C GLN A 118 9.41 -12.09 -3.95
N ASP A 119 10.48 -11.47 -4.44
CA ASP A 119 11.60 -11.04 -3.61
C ASP A 119 11.15 -9.88 -2.70
N GLN A 120 10.37 -8.95 -3.25
CA GLN A 120 9.73 -7.87 -2.51
C GLN A 120 8.74 -8.41 -1.48
N LEU A 121 7.87 -9.36 -1.85
CA LEU A 121 6.93 -9.98 -0.92
C LEU A 121 7.69 -10.58 0.28
N MET A 122 8.76 -11.33 0.02
CA MET A 122 9.60 -11.91 1.06
C MET A 122 10.27 -10.85 1.93
N ALA A 123 10.91 -9.85 1.32
CA ALA A 123 11.62 -8.79 2.03
C ALA A 123 10.71 -8.01 2.98
N ILE A 124 9.56 -7.54 2.47
CA ILE A 124 8.62 -6.73 3.27
C ILE A 124 7.96 -7.57 4.36
N SER A 125 7.61 -8.83 4.07
CA SER A 125 7.00 -9.73 5.06
C SER A 125 7.92 -9.96 6.27
N LEU A 126 9.20 -10.27 6.01
CA LEU A 126 10.18 -10.48 7.07
C LEU A 126 10.41 -9.22 7.89
N GLU A 127 10.53 -8.07 7.24
CA GLU A 127 10.73 -6.80 7.94
C GLU A 127 9.52 -6.42 8.79
N CYS A 128 8.29 -6.72 8.35
CA CYS A 128 7.09 -6.55 9.17
C CYS A 128 7.14 -7.44 10.43
N ILE A 129 7.51 -8.72 10.29
CA ILE A 129 7.63 -9.64 11.42
C ILE A 129 8.70 -9.15 12.40
N TYR A 130 9.88 -8.77 11.92
CA TYR A 130 11.00 -8.34 12.78
C TYR A 130 10.79 -6.98 13.45
N ASN A 131 9.96 -6.10 12.88
CA ASN A 131 9.61 -4.82 13.47
C ASN A 131 8.33 -4.86 14.32
N CYS A 132 7.63 -5.99 14.41
CA CYS A 132 6.46 -6.11 15.26
C CYS A 132 6.86 -6.00 16.74
N GLU A 133 6.35 -4.98 17.43
CA GLU A 133 6.69 -4.72 18.84
C GLU A 133 5.78 -5.51 19.80
N ARG A 134 4.70 -6.10 19.28
CA ARG A 134 3.75 -6.92 20.06
C ARG A 134 4.27 -8.34 20.26
N ASN A 135 4.09 -8.85 21.48
CA ASN A 135 4.50 -10.20 21.87
C ASN A 135 3.37 -11.24 21.81
N ASP A 136 2.16 -10.85 21.40
CA ASP A 136 0.97 -11.72 21.37
C ASP A 136 0.47 -12.03 19.94
N GLN A 137 1.25 -11.69 18.92
CA GLN A 137 0.87 -11.88 17.51
C GLN A 137 1.63 -13.01 16.80
N LEU A 138 2.21 -13.95 17.56
CA LEU A 138 3.00 -15.05 17.02
C LEU A 138 2.25 -15.88 15.97
N SER A 139 0.94 -16.10 16.14
CA SER A 139 0.12 -16.81 15.16
C SER A 139 0.08 -16.07 13.81
N LEU A 140 -0.05 -14.75 13.84
CA LEU A 140 -0.04 -13.93 12.62
C LEU A 140 1.32 -13.97 11.93
N CYS A 141 2.42 -14.03 12.68
CA CYS A 141 3.75 -14.21 12.08
C CYS A 141 3.84 -15.52 11.28
N TYR A 142 3.30 -16.62 11.80
CA TYR A 142 3.25 -17.89 11.07
C TYR A 142 2.37 -17.79 9.82
N ASP A 143 1.18 -17.19 9.93
CA ASP A 143 0.30 -16.98 8.79
C ASP A 143 0.95 -16.13 7.69
N ILE A 144 1.77 -15.13 8.05
CA ILE A 144 2.56 -14.34 7.10
C ILE A 144 3.61 -15.21 6.41
N LEU A 145 4.35 -16.03 7.16
CA LEU A 145 5.36 -16.93 6.59
C LEU A 145 4.75 -17.95 5.61
N GLU A 146 3.53 -18.41 5.87
CA GLU A 146 2.79 -19.29 4.95
C GLU A 146 2.35 -18.61 3.64
N CYS A 147 2.43 -17.28 3.56
CA CYS A 147 2.17 -16.54 2.32
C CYS A 147 3.38 -16.50 1.38
N LEU A 148 4.57 -16.85 1.86
CA LEU A 148 5.80 -16.75 1.10
C LEU A 148 5.97 -17.92 0.11
N PRO A 149 6.67 -17.70 -1.02
CA PRO A 149 7.00 -18.79 -1.92
C PRO A 149 7.82 -19.86 -1.19
N GLN A 150 7.44 -21.12 -1.40
CA GLN A 150 8.26 -22.23 -0.93
C GLN A 150 9.59 -22.19 -1.66
N ARG A 151 10.69 -22.41 -0.94
CA ARG A 151 11.98 -22.67 -1.59
C ARG A 151 11.76 -23.87 -2.50
N GLY A 152 11.95 -23.67 -3.81
CA GLY A 152 11.99 -24.79 -4.74
C GLY A 152 13.06 -25.77 -4.26
N TYR A 153 12.72 -27.06 -4.22
CA TYR A 153 13.75 -28.09 -4.21
C TYR A 153 14.47 -27.94 -5.56
N GLY A 154 15.68 -27.38 -5.52
CA GLY A 154 16.53 -27.20 -6.70
C GLY A 154 16.95 -28.52 -7.32
#